data_AF-A0A3B7D8V2-F1
#
_entry.id   AF-A0A3B7D8V2-F1
#
_cell.length_a   1.000
_cell.length_b   1.000
_cell.length_c   1.000
_cell.angle_alpha   90.00
_cell.angle_beta   90.00
_cell.angle_gamma   90.00
#
_symmetry.space_group_name_H-M   'P 1'
#
loop_
_entity.id
_entity.type
_entity.pdbx_description
1 polymer ?
#
loop_
_entity_poly.entity_id
_entity_poly.type
_entity_poly.pdbx_seq_one_letter_code
_entity_poly.pdbx_strand_id
1 'polypeptide(L)' 'MPRCNLKKAQPLVRAHCEREGIDYMEVGLFNSYAIVVDYLNNVGLRARDPFDCPLSAQLRAPGP' A
#
# COMPACT_ATOMS: atom_id res chain seq x y z
N MET A 1 6.54 18.50 -10.99
CA MET A 1 7.76 18.95 -10.28
C MET A 1 8.75 17.78 -10.24
N PRO A 2 10.04 17.95 -10.59
CA PRO A 2 11.02 16.87 -10.47
C PRO A 2 11.21 16.44 -9.00
N ARG A 3 11.42 15.13 -8.77
CA ARG A 3 11.49 14.52 -7.42
C ARG A 3 12.53 15.18 -6.51
N CYS A 4 13.66 15.63 -7.06
CA CYS A 4 14.73 16.30 -6.33
C CYS A 4 14.30 17.63 -5.68
N ASN A 5 13.29 18.31 -6.25
CA ASN A 5 12.79 19.58 -5.74
C ASN A 5 11.66 19.40 -4.72
N LEU A 6 11.15 18.17 -4.55
CA LEU A 6 10.01 17.90 -3.67
C LEU A 6 10.34 18.23 -2.20
N LYS A 7 11.56 17.87 -1.74
CA LYS A 7 12.02 18.18 -0.39
C LYS A 7 12.10 19.69 -0.13
N LYS A 8 12.40 20.48 -1.17
CA LYS A 8 12.44 21.95 -1.08
C LYS A 8 11.04 22.57 -1.05
N ALA A 9 10.07 21.94 -1.70
CA ALA A 9 8.68 22.38 -1.71
C ALA A 9 7.93 22.01 -0.43
N GLN A 10 8.35 20.93 0.25
CA GLN A 10 7.68 20.39 1.44
C GLN A 10 7.34 21.44 2.51
N PRO A 11 8.25 22.36 2.92
CA PRO A 11 7.93 23.34 3.96
C PRO A 11 6.83 24.32 3.54
N LEU A 12 6.80 24.70 2.26
CA LEU A 12 5.78 25.60 1.71
C LEU A 12 4.40 24.95 1.73
N VAL A 13 4.33 23.66 1.37
CA VAL A 13 3.08 22.90 1.39
C VAL A 13 2.58 22.71 2.82
N ARG A 14 3.46 22.32 3.76
CA ARG A 14 3.10 22.17 5.18
C ARG A 14 2.54 23.47 5.75
N ALA A 15 3.22 24.59 5.53
CA ALA A 15 2.75 25.90 5.98
C ALA A 15 1.42 26.30 5.34
N HIS A 16 1.12 25.86 4.12
CA HIS A 16 -0.19 26.08 3.50
C HIS A 16 -1.27 25.21 4.15
N CYS A 17 -1.02 23.92 4.34
CA CYS A 17 -1.92 23.01 5.03
C CYS A 17 -2.29 23.53 6.43
N GLU A 18 -1.31 24.02 7.19
CA GLU A 18 -1.54 24.64 8.50
C GLU A 18 -2.47 25.87 8.44
N ARG A 19 -2.31 26.73 7.44
CA ARG A 19 -3.17 27.92 7.26
C ARG A 19 -4.60 27.56 6.88
N GLU A 20 -4.77 26.51 6.08
CA GLU A 20 -6.10 26.05 5.62
C GLU A 20 -6.78 25.11 6.63
N GLY A 21 -6.11 24.76 7.74
CA GLY A 21 -6.62 23.79 8.71
C GLY A 21 -6.69 22.36 8.16
N ILE A 22 -5.81 22.02 7.22
CA ILE A 22 -5.71 20.69 6.60
C ILE A 22 -4.60 19.90 7.28
N ASP A 23 -4.90 18.67 7.70
CA ASP A 23 -3.91 17.76 8.25
C ASP A 23 -2.87 17.37 7.21
N TYR A 24 -1.61 17.68 7.50
CA TYR A 24 -0.49 17.30 6.65
C TYR A 24 0.03 15.91 7.06
N MET A 25 -0.24 14.91 6.22
CA MET A 25 0.21 13.53 6.44
C MET A 25 1.51 13.23 5.68
N GLU A 26 2.50 12.70 6.38
CA GLU A 26 3.70 12.11 5.75
C GLU A 26 3.96 10.70 6.28
N VAL A 27 4.48 9.83 5.41
CA VAL A 27 4.96 8.50 5.79
C VAL A 27 6.36 8.30 5.25
N GLY A 28 7.22 7.71 6.07
CA GLY A 28 8.57 7.32 5.64
C GLY A 28 8.53 6.14 4.67
N LEU A 29 9.59 6.00 3.87
CA LEU A 29 9.73 4.90 2.90
C LEU A 29 9.56 3.53 3.56
N PHE A 30 10.27 3.29 4.67
CA PHE A 30 10.22 2.00 5.36
C PHE A 30 8.84 1.69 5.92
N ASN A 31 8.15 2.67 6.53
CA ASN A 31 6.81 2.47 7.05
C ASN A 31 5.82 2.17 5.92
N SER A 32 5.88 2.94 4.82
CA SER A 32 5.06 2.67 3.63
C SER A 32 5.30 1.27 3.07
N TYR A 33 6.55 0.81 3.04
CA TYR A 33 6.90 -0.52 2.55
C TYR A 33 6.40 -1.62 3.51
N ALA A 34 6.53 -1.41 4.81
CA ALA A 34 6.05 -2.33 5.83
C ALA A 34 4.53 -2.53 5.74
N ILE A 35 3.76 -1.47 5.55
CA ILE A 35 2.30 -1.54 5.34
C ILE A 35 1.95 -2.41 4.14
N VAL A 36 2.65 -2.22 3.00
CA VAL A 36 2.41 -3.00 1.79
C VAL A 36 2.75 -4.48 2.00
N VAL A 37 3.90 -4.77 2.61
CA VAL A 37 4.32 -6.15 2.89
C VAL A 37 3.37 -6.84 3.87
N ASP A 38 2.96 -6.15 4.94
CA ASP A 38 1.97 -6.67 5.89
C ASP A 38 0.66 -7.02 5.18
N TYR A 39 0.14 -6.10 4.35
CA TYR A 39 -1.06 -6.35 3.57
C TYR A 39 -0.91 -7.58 2.65
N LEU A 40 0.18 -7.65 1.89
CA LEU A 40 0.47 -8.79 1.00
C LEU A 40 0.59 -10.10 1.76
N ASN A 41 1.18 -10.11 2.95
CA ASN A 41 1.24 -11.30 3.80
C ASN A 41 -0.14 -11.66 4.35
N ASN A 42 -0.98 -10.67 4.66
CA ASN A 42 -2.32 -10.89 5.17
C ASN A 42 -3.24 -11.48 4.09
N VAL A 43 -3.24 -10.93 2.88
CA VAL A 43 -4.11 -11.40 1.79
C VAL A 43 -3.50 -12.56 1.00
N GLY A 44 -2.19 -12.58 0.75
CA GLY A 44 -1.54 -13.55 -0.12
C GLY A 44 -1.20 -14.89 0.54
N LEU A 45 -0.89 -14.92 1.84
CA LEU A 45 -0.59 -16.17 2.56
C LEU A 45 -1.82 -16.78 3.25
N ARG A 46 -2.90 -16.01 3.47
CA ARG A 46 -4.10 -16.49 4.18
C ARG A 46 -5.38 -16.51 3.35
N ALA A 47 -5.50 -15.75 2.25
CA ALA A 47 -6.65 -15.83 1.37
C ALA A 47 -6.31 -16.73 0.18
N ARG A 48 -7.24 -17.60 -0.24
CA ARG A 48 -7.23 -18.18 -1.59
C ARG A 48 -6.93 -17.06 -2.58
N ASP A 49 -6.05 -17.32 -3.54
CA ASP A 49 -5.72 -16.35 -4.58
C ASP A 49 -7.05 -15.81 -5.17
N PRO A 50 -7.35 -14.50 -5.10
CA PRO A 50 -8.56 -13.96 -5.69
C PRO A 50 -8.64 -14.22 -7.20
N PHE A 51 -7.51 -14.59 -7.83
CA PHE A 51 -7.39 -14.96 -9.23
C PHE A 51 -7.40 -16.49 -9.46
N ASP A 52 -7.54 -17.30 -8.42
CA ASP A 52 -7.68 -18.75 -8.60
C ASP A 52 -9.01 -19.10 -9.26
N CYS A 53 -8.93 -19.88 -10.33
CA CYS A 53 -10.11 -20.42 -11.01
C CYS A 53 -10.83 -21.43 -10.09
N PRO A 54 -12.12 -21.23 -9.73
CA PRO A 54 -12.85 -22.14 -8.85
C PRO A 54 -12.94 -23.58 -9.39
N LEU A 55 -12.89 -23.75 -10.71
CA LEU A 55 -12.93 -25.05 -11.38
C LEU A 55 -11.61 -25.82 -11.22
N SER A 56 -10.46 -25.13 -11.27
CA SER A 56 -9.16 -25.79 -11.12
C SER A 56 -8.99 -26.34 -9.70
N ALA A 57 -9.51 -25.65 -8.69
CA ALA A 57 -9.49 -26.09 -7.29
C ALA A 57 -10.29 -27.38 -7.06
N GLN A 58 -11.39 -27.59 -7.79
CA GLN A 58 -12.20 -28.80 -7.70
C GLN A 58 -11.53 -30.00 -8.38
N LEU A 59 -10.85 -29.76 -9.51
CA LEU A 59 -10.21 -30.81 -10.30
C LEU A 59 -8.83 -31.22 -9.79
N ARG A 60 -8.15 -30.36 -9.02
CA ARG A 60 -6.82 -30.62 -8.45
C ARG A 60 -6.83 -31.15 -7.02
N ALA A 61 -7.99 -31.14 -6.34
CA ALA A 61 -8.11 -31.83 -5.07
C ALA A 61 -7.85 -33.33 -5.33
N PRO A 62 -6.96 -34.01 -4.57
CA PRO A 62 -6.86 -35.45 -4.67
C PRO A 62 -8.26 -36.01 -4.38
N GLY A 63 -8.80 -36.76 -5.34
CA GLY A 63 -10.01 -37.54 -5.12
C GLY A 63 -9.82 -38.50 -3.94
N PRO A 64 -10.92 -39.02 -3.35
CA PRO A 64 -10.85 -39.93 -2.21
C PRO A 64 -9.90 -41.12 -2.45
#